data_AF-A0A6A4FZQ2-F1
#
_entry.id   AF-A0A6A4FZQ2-F1
#
_cell.length_a   1.000
_cell.length_b   1.000
_cell.length_c   1.000
_cell.angle_alpha   90.00
_cell.angle_beta   90.00
_cell.angle_gamma   90.00
#
_symmetry.space_group_name_H-M   'P 1'
#
loop_
_entity.id
_entity.type
_entity.pdbx_description
1 polymer ?
#
loop_
_entity_poly.entity_id
_entity_poly.type
_entity_poly.pdbx_seq_one_letter_code
_entity_poly.pdbx_strand_id
1 'polypeptide(L)'
;MRKNRFLCVSIECLLLMLRRKLYLEHHLDNPFPTSTSEKRALISRFVVKAWQAVKPDTILKGFARAGVVPTGPHDRDGRFREAVILADAPLVQDG
;
A
#
# COMPACT_ATOMS: atom_id res chain seq x y z
N MET A 1 -7.58 -17.99 13.76
CA MET A 1 -6.91 -16.67 13.81
C MET A 1 -7.48 -15.75 12.71
N ARG A 2 -8.24 -14.71 13.05
CA ARG A 2 -8.70 -13.69 12.09
C ARG A 2 -7.70 -12.52 12.09
N LYS A 3 -6.60 -12.63 11.35
CA LYS A 3 -5.67 -11.51 11.11
C LYS A 3 -6.14 -10.74 9.86
N ASN A 4 -5.99 -9.41 9.87
CA ASN A 4 -5.92 -8.55 8.67
C ASN A 4 -7.20 -8.00 8.01
N ARG A 5 -8.25 -7.63 8.74
CA ARG A 5 -9.31 -6.76 8.15
C ARG A 5 -9.21 -5.27 8.46
N PHE A 6 -8.44 -4.86 9.47
CA PHE A 6 -8.49 -3.47 9.93
C PHE A 6 -7.57 -2.50 9.18
N LEU A 7 -6.56 -2.99 8.46
CA LEU A 7 -5.61 -2.10 7.82
C LEU A 7 -5.88 -1.84 6.33
N CYS A 8 -6.36 -2.86 5.61
CA CYS A 8 -6.89 -2.66 4.26
C CYS A 8 -7.93 -1.53 4.31
N VAL A 9 -8.80 -1.57 5.32
CA VAL A 9 -9.83 -0.57 5.52
C VAL A 9 -9.28 0.82 5.89
N SER A 10 -8.18 0.98 6.65
CA SER A 10 -7.80 2.33 7.13
C SER A 10 -7.16 3.22 6.06
N ILE A 11 -6.22 2.69 5.26
CA ILE A 11 -5.61 3.45 4.15
C ILE A 11 -6.60 3.58 2.99
N GLU A 12 -7.35 2.52 2.66
CA GLU A 12 -8.40 2.62 1.64
C GLU A 12 -9.49 3.61 2.06
N CYS A 13 -9.96 3.60 3.31
CA CYS A 13 -10.92 4.60 3.80
C CYS A 13 -10.33 6.01 3.74
N LEU A 14 -9.07 6.21 4.13
CA LEU A 14 -8.43 7.53 4.03
C LEU A 14 -8.38 8.02 2.59
N LEU A 15 -7.96 7.16 1.65
CA LEU A 15 -7.92 7.48 0.23
C LEU A 15 -9.32 7.72 -0.34
N LEU A 16 -10.32 6.92 0.05
CA LEU A 16 -11.71 7.11 -0.35
C LEU A 16 -12.27 8.44 0.15
N MET A 17 -11.99 8.81 1.41
CA MET A 17 -12.43 10.08 1.99
C MET A 17 -11.75 11.27 1.31
N LEU A 18 -10.43 11.23 1.10
CA LEU A 18 -9.69 12.28 0.40
C LEU A 18 -10.16 12.42 -1.06
N ARG A 19 -10.35 11.31 -1.77
CA ARG A 19 -10.87 11.32 -3.15
C ARG A 19 -12.27 11.92 -3.22
N ARG A 20 -13.14 11.58 -2.27
CA ARG A 20 -14.51 12.14 -2.20
C ARG A 20 -14.46 13.64 -1.98
N LYS A 21 -13.62 14.13 -1.06
CA LYS A 21 -13.43 15.56 -0.83
C LYS A 21 -12.96 16.28 -2.11
N LEU A 22 -11.90 15.79 -2.75
CA LEU A 22 -11.36 16.34 -3.99
C LEU A 22 -12.40 16.36 -5.13
N TYR A 23 -13.22 15.29 -5.23
CA TYR A 23 -14.27 15.22 -6.22
C TYR A 23 -15.35 16.27 -5.98
N LEU A 24 -15.80 16.45 -4.73
CA LEU A 24 -16.81 17.46 -4.39
C LEU A 24 -16.25 18.88 -4.61
N GLU A 25 -15.04 19.16 -4.14
CA GLU A 25 -14.40 20.48 -4.30
C GLU A 25 -14.19 20.84 -5.77
N HIS A 26 -13.78 19.89 -6.61
CA HIS A 26 -13.61 20.15 -8.04
C HIS A 26 -14.92 20.59 -8.71
N HIS A 27 -16.05 19.98 -8.35
CA HIS A 27 -17.34 20.28 -8.97
C HIS A 27 -18.06 21.49 -8.36
N LEU A 28 -17.41 22.24 -7.45
CA LEU A 28 -17.88 23.57 -7.07
C LEU A 28 -17.72 24.54 -8.26
N ASP A 29 -16.61 24.41 -9.01
CA ASP A 29 -16.25 25.33 -10.08
C ASP A 29 -16.19 24.68 -11.48
N ASN A 30 -16.32 23.36 -11.57
CA ASN A 30 -16.16 22.60 -12.82
C ASN A 30 -17.40 21.75 -13.13
N PRO A 31 -17.79 21.64 -14.41
CA PRO A 31 -18.91 20.79 -14.80
C PRO A 31 -18.57 19.30 -14.62
N PHE A 32 -19.62 18.47 -14.55
CA PHE A 32 -19.45 17.02 -14.50
C PHE A 32 -18.87 16.47 -15.81
N PRO A 33 -18.00 15.43 -15.75
CA PRO A 33 -17.48 14.78 -16.94
C PRO A 33 -18.63 14.16 -17.76
N THR A 34 -18.55 14.32 -19.08
CA THR A 34 -19.61 13.91 -20.02
C THR A 34 -19.39 12.51 -20.59
N SER A 35 -18.17 11.98 -20.46
CA SER A 35 -17.81 10.64 -20.92
C SER A 35 -17.18 9.78 -19.82
N THR A 36 -17.26 8.47 -19.99
CA THR A 36 -16.58 7.51 -19.11
C THR A 36 -15.07 7.71 -19.09
N SER A 37 -14.47 8.06 -20.23
CA SER A 37 -13.03 8.33 -20.35
C SER A 37 -12.62 9.56 -19.54
N GLU A 38 -13.37 10.65 -19.64
CA GLU A 38 -13.14 11.86 -18.83
C GLU A 38 -13.29 11.57 -17.34
N LYS A 39 -14.33 10.81 -16.96
CA LYS A 39 -14.56 10.43 -15.58
C LYS A 39 -13.42 9.58 -15.01
N ARG A 40 -12.91 8.61 -15.78
CA ARG A 40 -11.75 7.80 -15.38
C ARG A 40 -10.51 8.67 -15.21
N ALA A 41 -10.20 9.54 -16.17
CA ALA A 41 -9.06 10.45 -16.10
C ALA A 41 -9.13 11.35 -14.86
N LEU A 42 -10.32 11.91 -14.58
CA LEU A 42 -10.56 12.76 -13.42
C LEU A 42 -10.35 12.00 -12.10
N ILE A 43 -10.95 10.81 -11.97
CA ILE A 43 -10.80 9.97 -10.77
C ILE A 43 -9.32 9.59 -10.57
N SER A 44 -8.61 9.19 -11.62
CA SER A 44 -7.18 8.85 -11.53
C SER A 44 -6.34 10.01 -11.00
N ARG A 45 -6.59 11.25 -11.47
CA ARG A 45 -5.93 12.45 -10.94
C ARG A 45 -6.21 12.66 -9.46
N PHE A 46 -7.44 12.43 -9.00
CA PHE A 46 -7.77 12.54 -7.58
C PHE A 46 -7.14 11.45 -6.73
N VAL A 47 -7.04 10.22 -7.23
CA VAL A 47 -6.32 9.14 -6.53
C VAL A 47 -4.85 9.51 -6.36
N VAL A 48 -4.19 10.03 -7.41
CA VAL A 48 -2.81 10.49 -7.32
C VAL A 48 -2.67 11.64 -6.31
N LYS A 49 -3.52 12.67 -6.40
CA LYS A 49 -3.50 13.79 -5.44
C LYS A 49 -3.75 13.33 -4.00
N ALA A 50 -4.71 12.43 -3.79
CA ALA A 50 -5.00 11.87 -2.49
C ALA A 50 -3.79 11.11 -1.93
N TRP A 51 -3.12 10.31 -2.77
CA TRP A 51 -1.89 9.61 -2.39
C TRP A 51 -0.77 10.55 -1.97
N GLN A 52 -0.53 11.63 -2.73
CA GLN A 52 0.49 12.63 -2.40
C GLN A 52 0.21 13.38 -1.09
N ALA A 53 -1.06 13.47 -0.68
CA ALA A 53 -1.44 14.07 0.60
C ALA A 53 -1.24 13.14 1.81
N VAL A 54 -1.06 11.83 1.60
CA VAL A 54 -0.80 10.89 2.69
C VAL A 54 0.66 11.01 3.13
N LYS A 55 0.88 11.33 4.41
CA LYS A 55 2.24 11.42 4.98
C LYS A 55 2.94 10.05 4.91
N PRO A 56 4.25 9.98 4.57
CA PRO A 56 5.02 8.73 4.54
C PRO A 56 4.90 7.91 5.84
N ASP A 57 4.96 8.56 7.00
CA ASP A 57 4.76 7.93 8.31
C ASP A 57 3.43 7.21 8.46
N THR A 58 2.34 7.76 7.90
CA THR A 58 1.01 7.15 7.93
C THR A 58 1.00 5.87 7.12
N ILE A 59 1.72 5.85 6.00
CA ILE A 59 1.90 4.67 5.16
C ILE A 59 2.66 3.60 5.95
N LEU A 60 3.85 3.93 6.45
CA LEU A 60 4.69 2.99 7.21
C LEU A 60 3.96 2.40 8.42
N LYS A 61 3.35 3.26 9.26
CA LYS A 61 2.56 2.83 10.43
C LYS A 61 1.35 2.00 10.03
N GLY A 62 0.74 2.34 8.91
CA GLY A 62 -0.30 1.54 8.27
C GLY A 62 0.23 0.14 8.05
N PHE A 63 1.14 -0.05 7.09
CA PHE A 63 1.69 -1.35 6.72
C PHE A 63 2.16 -2.18 7.92
N ALA A 64 2.83 -1.55 8.90
CA ALA A 64 3.26 -2.20 10.14
C ALA A 64 2.08 -2.76 10.94
N ARG A 65 1.01 -1.98 11.12
CA ARG A 65 -0.20 -2.41 11.83
C ARG A 65 -0.98 -3.53 11.10
N ALA A 66 -0.80 -3.70 9.78
CA ALA A 66 -1.39 -4.85 9.08
C ALA A 66 -0.58 -6.13 9.26
N GLY A 67 0.65 -6.04 9.77
CA GLY A 67 1.62 -7.10 9.57
C GLY A 67 1.86 -7.40 8.08
N VAL A 68 1.75 -6.39 7.21
CA VAL A 68 2.14 -6.49 5.78
C VAL A 68 3.58 -6.02 5.59
N VAL A 69 4.21 -5.50 6.65
CA VAL A 69 5.66 -5.37 6.70
C VAL A 69 6.26 -6.78 6.71
N PRO A 70 7.18 -7.08 5.77
CA PRO A 70 7.86 -8.37 5.73
C PRO A 70 8.42 -8.73 7.10
N THR A 71 8.02 -9.89 7.63
CA THR A 71 8.46 -10.37 8.94
C THR A 71 9.49 -11.47 8.71
N GLY A 72 10.77 -11.22 9.03
CA GLY A 72 11.87 -12.17 8.80
C GLY A 72 13.24 -11.49 8.86
N PRO A 73 14.32 -12.19 8.46
CA PRO A 73 15.68 -11.64 8.51
C PRO A 73 15.77 -10.35 7.70
N HIS A 74 16.33 -9.32 8.32
CA HIS A 74 16.72 -8.11 7.61
C HIS A 74 18.24 -8.03 7.64
N ASP A 75 18.84 -7.53 6.55
CA ASP A 75 20.27 -7.22 6.57
C ASP A 75 20.57 -5.98 7.43
N ARG A 76 21.85 -5.61 7.49
CA ARG A 76 22.33 -4.45 8.25
C ARG A 76 21.73 -3.13 7.78
N ASP A 77 21.22 -3.07 6.55
CA ASP A 77 20.57 -1.91 5.96
C ASP A 77 19.04 -1.94 6.13
N GLY A 78 18.51 -2.92 6.88
CA GLY A 78 17.08 -3.06 7.13
C GLY A 78 16.29 -3.55 5.91
N ARG A 79 16.96 -4.17 4.92
CA ARG A 79 16.27 -4.78 3.77
C ARG A 79 15.88 -6.21 4.09
N PHE A 80 14.64 -6.57 3.81
CA PHE A 80 14.15 -7.92 4.00
C PHE A 80 14.94 -8.90 3.12
N ARG A 81 15.44 -9.97 3.74
CA ARG A 81 16.14 -11.08 3.09
C ARG A 81 15.34 -12.34 3.35
N GLU A 82 14.90 -13.00 2.29
CA GLU A 82 14.43 -14.38 2.39
C GLU A 82 15.62 -15.24 2.81
N ALA A 83 15.47 -16.01 3.88
CA ALA A 83 16.52 -16.93 4.30
C ALA A 83 16.67 -17.98 3.20
N VAL A 84 17.74 -17.89 2.41
CA VAL A 84 18.17 -19.02 1.58
C VAL A 84 18.52 -20.14 2.55
N ILE A 85 17.64 -21.13 2.65
CA ILE A 85 17.98 -22.38 3.33
C ILE A 85 19.09 -22.99 2.47
N LEU A 86 20.34 -22.82 2.90
CA LEU A 86 21.49 -23.52 2.31
C LEU A 86 21.35 -24.99 2.71
N ALA A 87 20.58 -25.75 1.92
CA ALA A 87 20.53 -27.19 2.03
C ALA A 87 21.76 -27.77 1.32
N ASP A 88 22.92 -27.67 1.95
CA ASP A 88 24.10 -28.48 1.61
C ASP A 88 24.67 -29.03 2.91
N ALA A 89 23.99 -30.04 3.46
CA ALA A 89 24.62 -30.93 4.42
C ALA A 89 25.63 -31.80 3.64
N PRO A 90 26.91 -31.87 4.06
CA PRO A 90 27.88 -32.70 3.35
C PRO A 90 27.47 -34.17 3.49
N LEU A 91 27.36 -34.87 2.35
CA LEU A 91 27.24 -36.32 2.34
C LEU A 91 28.55 -36.90 2.90
N VAL A 92 28.46 -37.49 4.10
CA VAL A 92 29.50 -38.35 4.64
C VAL A 92 29.67 -39.52 3.68
N GLN A 93 30.86 -39.65 3.08
CA GLN A 93 31.24 -40.88 2.39
C GLN A 93 31.73 -41.86 3.45
N ASP A 94 30.97 -42.93 3.66
CA ASP A 94 31.45 -44.09 4.42
C ASP A 94 32.50 -44.82 3.56
N GLY A 95 33.69 -44.97 4.15
CA GLY A 95 34.80 -45.77 3.61
C GLY A 95 34.72 -47.24 4.02
#